data_AF-A0A1T5H9H7-F1
#
_entry.id   AF-A0A1T5H9H7-F1
#
_cell.length_a   1.000
_cell.length_b   1.000
_cell.length_c   1.000
_cell.angle_alpha   90.00
_cell.angle_beta   90.00
_cell.angle_gamma   90.00
#
_symmetry.space_group_name_H-M   'P 1'
#
loop_
_entity.id
_entity.type
_entity.pdbx_description
1 polymer ?
#
loop_
_entity_poly.entity_id
_entity_poly.type
_entity_poly.pdbx_seq_one_letter_code
_entity_poly.pdbx_strand_id
1 'polypeptide(L)'
;MKRIKQQTGFTLIEMLIVLLIISILILITIPNVTKHFATVDEKGCKAYVSMVQGQVEAYRVDFMDYPTIQDLVAKGYLKKNETTCPNKEEIVITKDGEVRLAKTSTDTGSGN
;
A
#
# COMPACT_ATOMS: atom_id res chain seq x y z
N MET A 1 64.63 -18.91 -0.17
CA MET A 1 64.16 -17.68 0.49
C MET A 1 62.69 -17.45 0.15
N LYS A 2 61.78 -17.60 1.11
CA LYS A 2 60.33 -17.51 0.91
C LYS A 2 59.90 -16.07 1.20
N ARG A 3 59.57 -15.29 0.16
CA ARG A 3 59.12 -13.90 0.32
C ARG A 3 57.67 -13.89 0.83
N ILE A 4 57.45 -13.33 2.02
CA ILE A 4 56.11 -13.08 2.55
C ILE A 4 55.55 -11.89 1.76
N LYS A 5 54.51 -12.13 0.96
CA LYS A 5 53.75 -11.06 0.29
C LYS A 5 52.92 -10.34 1.34
N GLN A 6 53.17 -9.06 1.57
CA GLN A 6 52.29 -8.22 2.38
C GLN A 6 50.97 -8.02 1.64
N GLN A 7 49.88 -8.50 2.23
CA GLN A 7 48.52 -8.20 1.80
C GLN A 7 48.20 -6.80 2.32
N THR A 8 48.11 -5.81 1.45
CA THR A 8 47.55 -4.49 1.78
C THR A 8 46.03 -4.68 1.93
N GLY A 9 45.59 -4.98 3.15
CA GLY A 9 44.18 -5.19 3.47
C GLY A 9 43.44 -3.88 3.73
N PHE A 10 42.14 -3.90 3.45
CA PHE A 10 41.20 -2.83 3.79
C PHE A 10 41.36 -2.41 5.25
N THR A 11 41.49 -1.11 5.47
CA THR A 11 41.60 -0.53 6.81
C THR A 11 40.22 -0.49 7.48
N LEU A 12 40.19 -0.49 8.82
CA LEU A 12 38.94 -0.25 9.55
C LEU A 12 38.32 1.11 9.19
N ILE A 13 39.16 2.09 8.89
CA ILE A 13 38.73 3.44 8.48
C ILE A 13 37.97 3.38 7.15
N GLU A 14 38.40 2.58 6.18
CA GLU A 14 37.67 2.40 4.92
C GLU A 14 36.26 1.83 5.15
N MET A 15 36.12 0.84 6.03
CA MET A 15 34.80 0.29 6.35
C MET A 15 33.90 1.31 7.06
N LEU A 16 34.46 2.16 7.92
CA LEU A 16 33.70 3.22 8.59
C LEU A 16 33.18 4.29 7.61
N ILE A 17 34.01 4.71 6.65
CA ILE A 17 33.62 5.69 5.63
C ILE A 17 32.53 5.09 4.73
N VAL A 18 32.62 3.81 4.38
CA VAL A 18 31.58 3.13 3.57
C VAL A 18 30.24 3.08 4.30
N LEU A 19 30.22 2.70 5.59
CA LEU A 19 28.98 2.68 6.38
C LEU A 19 28.38 4.09 6.53
N LEU A 20 29.22 5.11 6.69
CA LEU A 20 28.79 6.50 6.72
C LEU A 20 28.08 6.90 5.42
N ILE A 21 28.69 6.60 4.27
CA ILE A 21 28.08 6.92 2.96
C ILE A 21 26.75 6.16 2.78
N ILE A 22 26.71 4.86 3.08
CA ILE A 22 25.48 4.05 2.96
C ILE A 22 24.37 4.61 3.86
N SER A 23 24.68 5.04 5.08
CA SER A 23 23.67 5.60 5.99
C SER A 23 23.03 6.88 5.44
N ILE A 24 23.82 7.77 4.84
CA ILE A 24 23.33 9.01 4.21
C ILE A 24 22.45 8.68 3.00
N LEU A 25 22.86 7.70 2.18
CA LEU A 25 22.07 7.26 1.03
C LEU A 25 20.72 6.68 1.45
N ILE A 26 20.67 5.88 2.51
CA ILE A 26 19.42 5.32 3.05
C ILE A 26 18.49 6.42 3.55
N LEU A 27 19.00 7.43 4.27
CA LEU A 27 18.20 8.55 4.77
C LEU A 27 17.53 9.35 3.64
N ILE A 28 18.21 9.53 2.51
CA ILE A 28 17.64 10.21 1.33
C ILE A 28 16.66 9.29 0.58
N THR A 29 16.95 7.99 0.51
CA THR A 29 16.19 7.02 -0.29
C THR A 29 14.85 6.64 0.35
N ILE A 30 14.81 6.40 1.66
CA ILE A 30 13.59 6.00 2.39
C ILE A 30 12.40 6.96 2.14
N PRO A 31 12.51 8.29 2.36
CA PRO A 31 11.36 9.19 2.21
C PRO A 31 10.85 9.24 0.76
N ASN A 32 11.72 9.03 -0.23
CA ASN A 32 11.32 8.99 -1.63
C ASN A 32 10.55 7.70 -1.95
N VAL A 33 11.05 6.55 -1.46
CA VAL A 33 10.40 5.24 -1.67
C VAL A 33 9.05 5.16 -0.96
N THR A 34 8.93 5.65 0.27
CA THR A 34 7.66 5.65 1.03
C THR A 34 6.55 6.42 0.30
N LYS A 35 6.87 7.54 -0.36
CA LYS A 35 5.89 8.31 -1.17
C LYS A 35 5.36 7.49 -2.35
N HIS A 36 6.23 6.73 -3.01
CA HIS A 36 5.81 5.84 -4.11
C HIS A 36 4.87 4.73 -3.63
N PHE A 37 5.11 4.15 -2.45
CA PHE A 37 4.20 3.16 -1.87
C PHE A 37 2.83 3.76 -1.54
N ALA A 38 2.77 4.94 -0.94
CA ALA A 38 1.49 5.62 -0.65
C ALA A 38 0.67 5.87 -1.93
N THR A 39 1.30 6.33 -3.01
CA THR A 39 0.62 6.51 -4.31
C THR A 39 0.14 5.18 -4.91
N VAL A 40 0.90 4.10 -4.73
CA VAL A 40 0.48 2.76 -5.18
C VAL A 40 -0.72 2.27 -4.38
N ASP A 41 -0.73 2.48 -3.06
CA ASP A 41 -1.84 2.09 -2.20
C ASP A 41 -3.12 2.87 -2.54
N GLU A 42 -3.00 4.17 -2.81
CA GLU A 42 -4.13 5.02 -3.26
C GLU A 42 -4.69 4.54 -4.61
N LYS A 43 -3.83 4.29 -5.59
CA LYS A 43 -4.25 3.76 -6.90
C LYS A 43 -4.86 2.37 -6.78
N GLY A 44 -4.29 1.51 -5.96
CA GLY A 44 -4.81 0.18 -5.64
C GLY A 44 -6.19 0.26 -5.01
N CYS A 45 -6.38 1.20 -4.07
CA CYS A 45 -7.66 1.42 -3.42
C CYS A 45 -8.71 1.97 -4.41
N LYS A 46 -8.34 2.91 -5.28
CA LYS A 46 -9.23 3.40 -6.35
C LYS A 46 -9.69 2.27 -7.28
N ALA A 47 -8.77 1.42 -7.71
CA ALA A 47 -9.08 0.26 -8.53
C ALA A 47 -9.99 -0.74 -7.79
N TYR A 48 -9.72 -0.96 -6.50
CA TYR A 48 -10.54 -1.81 -5.65
C TYR A 48 -11.97 -1.26 -5.50
N VAL A 49 -12.15 0.04 -5.26
CA VAL A 49 -13.47 0.69 -5.24
C VAL A 49 -14.21 0.47 -6.56
N SER A 50 -13.55 0.67 -7.71
CA SER A 50 -14.17 0.43 -9.02
C SER A 50 -14.54 -1.05 -9.25
N MET A 51 -13.72 -1.99 -8.75
CA MET A 51 -14.02 -3.42 -8.80
C MET A 51 -15.27 -3.74 -7.97
N VAL A 52 -15.32 -3.26 -6.72
CA VAL A 52 -16.46 -3.48 -5.82
C VAL A 52 -17.72 -2.81 -6.36
N GLN A 53 -17.60 -1.64 -6.99
CA GLN A 53 -18.72 -0.99 -7.69
C GLN A 53 -19.28 -1.96 -8.74
N GLY A 54 -18.45 -2.51 -9.63
CA GLY A 54 -18.90 -3.53 -10.58
C GLY A 54 -19.60 -4.74 -9.94
N GLN A 55 -19.19 -5.15 -8.74
CA GLN A 55 -19.87 -6.22 -7.98
C GLN A 55 -21.22 -5.78 -7.41
N VAL A 56 -21.33 -4.54 -6.94
CA VAL A 56 -22.59 -3.93 -6.51
C VAL A 56 -23.59 -3.87 -7.67
N GLU A 57 -23.14 -3.41 -8.84
CA GLU A 57 -23.98 -3.42 -10.05
C GLU A 57 -24.39 -4.83 -10.47
N ALA A 58 -23.50 -5.82 -10.39
CA ALA A 58 -23.82 -7.21 -10.70
C ALA A 58 -24.90 -7.76 -9.75
N TYR A 59 -24.76 -7.52 -8.45
CA TYR A 59 -25.80 -7.88 -7.47
C TYR A 59 -27.13 -7.20 -7.78
N ARG A 60 -27.10 -5.91 -8.16
CA ARG A 60 -28.30 -5.17 -8.52
C ARG A 60 -29.03 -5.77 -9.72
N VAL A 61 -28.30 -6.30 -10.70
CA VAL A 61 -28.90 -7.01 -11.85
C VAL A 61 -29.61 -8.29 -11.40
N ASP A 62 -29.03 -9.02 -10.44
CA ASP A 62 -29.56 -10.32 -10.01
C ASP A 62 -30.72 -10.20 -9.01
N PHE A 63 -30.68 -9.21 -8.11
CA PHE A 63 -31.62 -9.07 -6.99
C PHE A 63 -32.48 -7.80 -7.03
N MET A 64 -32.25 -6.91 -8.00
CA MET A 64 -32.97 -5.62 -8.14
C MET A 64 -32.88 -4.72 -6.90
N ASP A 65 -31.85 -4.93 -6.07
CA ASP A 65 -31.62 -4.22 -4.81
C ASP A 65 -30.14 -3.88 -4.64
N TYR A 66 -29.83 -2.92 -3.77
CA TYR A 66 -28.46 -2.53 -3.46
C TYR A 66 -27.93 -3.36 -2.28
N PRO A 67 -26.82 -4.10 -2.46
CA PRO A 67 -26.28 -4.94 -1.41
C PRO A 67 -25.54 -4.14 -0.33
N THR A 68 -25.51 -4.69 0.88
CA THR A 68 -24.50 -4.33 1.87
C THR A 68 -23.19 -5.09 1.60
N ILE A 69 -22.09 -4.67 2.24
CA ILE A 69 -20.82 -5.41 2.18
C ILE A 69 -21.01 -6.86 2.63
N GLN A 70 -21.88 -7.10 3.62
CA GLN A 70 -22.18 -8.43 4.12
C GLN A 70 -22.92 -9.28 3.08
N ASP A 71 -23.82 -8.69 2.29
CA ASP A 71 -24.55 -9.40 1.23
C ASP A 71 -23.62 -9.83 0.09
N LEU A 72 -22.68 -8.95 -0.30
CA LEU A 72 -21.66 -9.27 -1.31
C LEU A 72 -20.78 -10.44 -0.86
N VAL A 73 -20.42 -10.49 0.43
CA VAL A 73 -19.63 -11.58 1.00
C VAL A 73 -20.46 -12.86 1.13
N ALA A 74 -21.72 -12.76 1.55
CA ALA A 74 -22.61 -13.91 1.72
C ALA A 74 -22.95 -14.58 0.39
N LYS A 75 -23.12 -13.80 -0.68
CA LYS A 75 -23.41 -14.28 -2.03
C LYS A 75 -22.17 -14.59 -2.87
N GLY A 76 -20.97 -14.32 -2.33
CA GLY A 76 -19.70 -14.69 -2.97
C GLY A 76 -19.18 -13.72 -4.03
N TYR A 77 -19.75 -12.52 -4.15
CA TYR A 77 -19.20 -11.45 -5.00
C TYR A 77 -17.91 -10.85 -4.42
N LEU A 78 -17.72 -10.95 -3.10
CA LEU A 78 -16.48 -10.57 -2.40
C LEU A 78 -15.99 -11.71 -1.51
N LYS A 79 -14.66 -11.83 -1.38
CA LYS A 79 -14.06 -12.76 -0.42
C LYS A 79 -14.08 -12.16 0.98
N LYS A 80 -14.37 -12.97 2.01
CA LYS A 80 -14.39 -12.56 3.43
C LYS A 80 -13.14 -11.81 3.91
N ASN A 81 -12.00 -12.04 3.28
CA ASN A 81 -10.70 -11.51 3.71
C ASN A 81 -10.25 -10.29 2.88
N GLU A 82 -11.03 -9.91 1.86
CA GLU A 82 -10.74 -8.83 0.93
C GLU A 82 -11.89 -7.82 1.02
N THR A 83 -12.07 -7.18 2.18
CA THR A 83 -13.11 -6.16 2.41
C THR A 83 -12.53 -4.76 2.67
N THR A 84 -11.21 -4.63 2.69
CA THR A 84 -10.49 -3.40 2.98
C THR A 84 -9.54 -3.07 1.85
N CYS A 85 -9.32 -1.78 1.60
CA CYS A 85 -8.33 -1.33 0.63
C CYS A 85 -6.88 -1.68 1.07
N PRO A 86 -5.91 -1.67 0.13
CA PRO A 86 -4.49 -1.87 0.43
C PRO A 86 -3.92 -0.90 1.48
N ASN A 87 -4.45 0.34 1.50
CA ASN A 87 -4.14 1.38 2.51
C ASN A 87 -4.81 1.13 3.89
N LYS A 88 -5.49 -0.01 4.09
CA LYS A 88 -6.28 -0.38 5.28
C LYS A 88 -7.51 0.49 5.53
N GLU A 89 -7.95 1.26 4.54
CA GLU A 89 -9.21 2.00 4.64
C GLU A 89 -10.39 1.05 4.40
N GLU A 90 -11.44 1.25 5.21
CA GLU A 90 -12.71 0.56 5.04
C GLU A 90 -13.52 1.19 3.91
N ILE A 91 -14.28 0.38 3.20
CA ILE A 91 -15.23 0.83 2.18
C ILE A 91 -16.66 0.68 2.70
N VAL A 92 -17.51 1.62 2.32
CA VAL A 92 -18.95 1.65 2.61
C VAL A 92 -19.72 1.73 1.31
N ILE A 93 -20.86 1.02 1.26
CA ILE A 93 -21.80 1.09 0.15
C ILE A 93 -22.96 1.99 0.62
N THR A 94 -23.23 3.06 -0.12
CA THR A 94 -24.36 3.95 0.18
C THR A 94 -25.69 3.29 -0.20
N LYS A 95 -26.80 3.85 0.28
CA LYS A 95 -28.15 3.38 -0.08
C LYS A 95 -28.48 3.55 -1.56
N ASP A 96 -27.70 4.37 -2.26
CA ASP A 96 -27.83 4.64 -3.69
C ASP A 96 -26.96 3.70 -4.55
N GLY A 97 -26.19 2.81 -3.90
CA GLY A 97 -25.31 1.84 -4.57
C GLY A 97 -23.90 2.34 -4.89
N GLU A 98 -23.51 3.51 -4.40
CA GLU A 98 -22.15 4.01 -4.60
C GLU A 98 -21.19 3.44 -3.55
N VAL A 99 -20.05 2.93 -4.01
CA VAL A 99 -18.95 2.48 -3.15
C VAL A 99 -18.06 3.67 -2.82
N ARG A 100 -17.89 3.97 -1.54
CA ARG A 100 -17.06 5.08 -1.03
C ARG A 100 -16.14 4.61 0.08
N LEU A 101 -15.08 5.38 0.36
CA LEU A 101 -14.20 5.15 1.49
C LEU A 101 -14.88 5.65 2.77
N ALA A 102 -14.84 4.84 3.85
CA ALA A 102 -15.48 5.14 5.14
C ALA A 102 -14.84 6.34 5.84
N LYS A 103 -13.57 6.62 5.56
CA LYS A 103 -12.87 7.81 6.02
C LYS A 103 -12.69 8.78 4.86
N THR A 104 -13.46 9.86 4.87
CA THR A 104 -13.03 11.11 4.25
C THR A 104 -11.73 11.52 4.94
N SER A 105 -10.60 11.33 4.27
CA SER A 105 -9.32 12.04 4.47
C SER A 105 -9.10 12.54 5.91
N THR A 106 -8.57 11.68 6.78
CA THR A 106 -7.78 12.21 7.89
C THR A 106 -6.46 12.67 7.29
N ASP A 107 -6.45 13.92 6.81
CA ASP A 107 -5.25 14.71 6.64
C ASP A 107 -4.49 14.68 7.97
N THR A 108 -3.53 13.76 8.08
CA THR A 108 -2.50 13.79 9.10
C THR A 108 -1.22 14.16 8.39
N GLY A 109 -0.94 15.46 8.38
CA GLY A 109 0.42 15.97 8.40
C GLY A 109 1.11 16.09 7.05
N SER A 110 0.62 17.01 6.23
CA SER A 110 1.53 17.87 5.47
C SER A 110 2.38 18.67 6.47
N GLY A 111 3.57 18.14 6.79
CA GLY A 111 4.60 18.91 7.47
C GLY A 111 5.05 20.07 6.59
N ASN A 112 4.76 21.28 7.04
CA ASN A 112 5.59 22.46 6.81
C ASN A 112 5.96 23.01 8.19
#